data_AF-A0A0F9D5Q7-F1
#
_entry.id   AF-A0A0F9D5Q7-F1
#
_cell.length_a   1.000
_cell.length_b   1.000
_cell.length_c   1.000
_cell.angle_alpha   90.00
_cell.angle_beta   90.00
_cell.angle_gamma   90.00
#
_symmetry.space_group_name_H-M   'P 1'
#
loop_
_entity.id
_entity.type
_entity.pdbx_description
1 polymer ?
#
loop_
_entity_poly.entity_id
_entity_poly.type
_entity_poly.pdbx_seq_one_letter_code
_entity_poly.pdbx_strand_id
1 'polypeptide(L)'
;MQKPPEWIKLSDYLARLDSDDWQQVTWPSQQGGRILYAHLVLTWIRKLRPTLLLITRTSLHAPPKQARFWGSSFLYQDLRTLVDTLAIRWQVETFFEYTKDLLGSDHYQLMTAQAIMRFWTLIACLMAFLEEQRADADDPLLTCGDVRHRIQTEHRLNLLHWLYAQFQSPRRRGQIADQLALSNS
;
A
#
# COMPACT_ATOMS: atom_id res chain seq x y z
N MET A 1 -27.30 20.48 -36.42
CA MET A 1 -27.31 19.01 -36.29
C MET A 1 -25.95 18.61 -35.72
N GLN A 2 -25.86 18.23 -34.44
CA GLN A 2 -24.57 17.81 -33.85
C GLN A 2 -24.14 16.47 -34.46
N LYS A 3 -22.89 16.41 -34.93
CA LYS A 3 -22.30 15.18 -35.48
C LYS A 3 -22.42 14.06 -34.45
N PRO A 4 -22.86 12.84 -34.82
CA PRO A 4 -22.96 11.73 -33.88
C PRO A 4 -21.58 11.44 -33.26
N PRO A 5 -21.54 10.95 -32.00
CA PRO A 5 -20.29 10.68 -31.31
C PRO A 5 -19.48 9.64 -32.10
N GLU A 6 -18.25 10.02 -32.46
CA GLU A 6 -17.29 9.15 -33.16
C GLU A 6 -16.63 8.22 -32.13
N TRP A 7 -16.77 6.92 -32.30
CA TRP A 7 -16.06 5.95 -31.48
C TRP A 7 -14.64 5.75 -32.02
N ILE A 8 -13.66 6.24 -31.29
CA ILE A 8 -12.23 6.11 -31.63
C ILE A 8 -11.51 5.23 -30.60
N LYS A 9 -10.39 4.61 -31.01
CA LYS A 9 -9.53 3.90 -30.05
C LYS A 9 -8.79 4.92 -29.19
N LEU A 10 -8.48 4.55 -27.94
CA LEU A 10 -7.71 5.41 -27.03
C LEU A 10 -6.33 5.78 -27.57
N SER A 11 -5.69 4.90 -28.36
CA SER A 11 -4.44 5.20 -29.05
C SER A 11 -4.58 6.33 -30.07
N ASP A 12 -5.70 6.34 -30.79
CA ASP A 12 -5.95 7.30 -31.86
C ASP A 12 -6.38 8.64 -31.27
N TYR A 13 -7.15 8.59 -30.17
CA TYR A 13 -7.43 9.78 -29.35
C TYR A 13 -6.15 10.42 -28.82
N LEU A 14 -5.26 9.62 -28.22
CA LEU A 14 -3.98 10.09 -27.69
C LEU A 14 -3.12 10.76 -28.78
N ALA A 15 -3.15 10.25 -30.01
CA ALA A 15 -2.41 10.83 -31.13
C ALA A 15 -2.98 12.17 -31.62
N ARG A 16 -4.20 12.54 -31.23
CA ARG A 16 -4.84 13.83 -31.53
C ARG A 16 -4.56 14.90 -30.47
N LEU A 17 -3.93 14.56 -29.35
CA LEU A 17 -3.63 15.51 -28.28
C LEU A 17 -2.36 16.30 -28.60
N ASP A 18 -2.46 17.62 -28.49
CA ASP A 18 -1.34 18.55 -28.66
C ASP A 18 -0.68 18.87 -27.31
N SER A 19 0.39 19.68 -27.30
CA SER A 19 1.11 20.03 -26.06
C SER A 19 0.22 20.71 -25.02
N ASP A 20 -0.74 21.50 -25.47
CA ASP A 20 -1.58 22.36 -24.62
C ASP A 20 -2.68 21.56 -23.91
N ASP A 21 -2.95 20.34 -24.37
CA ASP A 21 -3.89 19.42 -23.72
C ASP A 21 -3.32 18.78 -22.45
N TRP A 22 -2.02 18.94 -22.19
CA TRP A 22 -1.33 18.33 -21.06
C TRP A 22 -1.06 19.33 -19.94
N GLN A 23 -1.31 18.89 -18.71
CA GLN A 23 -0.97 19.62 -17.51
C GLN A 23 0.13 18.88 -16.75
N GLN A 24 1.15 19.59 -16.31
CA GLN A 24 2.19 19.03 -15.47
C GLN A 24 1.62 18.80 -14.06
N VAL A 25 1.79 17.60 -13.53
CA VAL A 25 1.35 17.20 -12.19
C VAL A 25 2.47 16.52 -11.44
N THR A 26 2.50 16.70 -10.13
CA THR A 26 3.35 15.93 -9.23
C THR A 26 2.56 14.72 -8.75
N TRP A 27 2.95 13.53 -9.18
CA TRP A 27 2.40 12.28 -8.67
C TRP A 27 2.99 12.00 -7.28
N PRO A 28 2.18 11.91 -6.21
CA PRO A 28 2.69 11.70 -4.86
C PRO A 28 3.52 10.42 -4.74
N SER A 29 4.66 10.52 -4.06
CA SER A 29 5.48 9.37 -3.66
C SER A 29 6.19 9.70 -2.34
N GLN A 30 6.66 8.68 -1.62
CA GLN A 30 7.39 8.86 -0.36
C GLN A 30 8.73 9.62 -0.54
N GLN A 31 9.27 9.72 -1.76
CA GLN A 31 10.56 10.35 -2.08
C GLN A 31 10.43 11.74 -2.74
N GLY A 32 9.33 12.46 -2.51
CA GLY A 32 9.14 13.83 -3.04
C GLY A 32 8.33 13.93 -4.33
N GLY A 33 7.72 12.82 -4.76
CA GLY A 33 6.83 12.76 -5.91
C GLY A 33 7.54 12.71 -7.27
N ARG A 34 6.84 12.22 -8.29
CA ARG A 34 7.33 12.16 -9.67
C ARG A 34 6.54 13.11 -10.54
N ILE A 35 7.23 13.96 -11.30
CA ILE A 35 6.58 14.82 -12.29
C ILE A 35 6.07 13.97 -13.46
N LEU A 36 4.80 14.12 -13.78
CA LEU A 36 4.13 13.52 -14.93
C LEU A 36 3.36 14.59 -15.70
N TYR A 37 3.02 14.28 -16.95
CA TYR A 37 2.09 15.04 -17.76
C TYR A 37 0.76 14.31 -17.78
N ALA A 38 -0.31 15.02 -17.46
CA ALA A 38 -1.64 14.47 -17.33
C ALA A 38 -2.65 15.20 -18.22
N HIS A 39 -3.54 14.44 -18.82
CA HIS A 39 -4.69 14.93 -19.56
C HIS A 39 -5.95 14.35 -18.94
N LEU A 40 -6.90 15.20 -18.56
CA LEU A 40 -8.15 14.82 -17.90
C LEU A 40 -9.34 15.19 -18.79
N VAL A 41 -10.21 14.21 -19.07
CA VAL A 41 -11.39 14.43 -19.91
C VAL A 41 -12.57 13.63 -19.40
N LEU A 42 -13.74 14.27 -19.29
CA LEU A 42 -15.00 13.57 -19.08
C LEU A 42 -15.49 13.07 -20.44
N THR A 43 -15.59 11.75 -20.60
CA THR A 43 -15.93 11.13 -21.90
C THR A 43 -16.76 9.86 -21.72
N TRP A 44 -17.16 9.24 -22.82
CA TRP A 44 -17.84 7.95 -22.84
C TRP A 44 -16.87 6.85 -23.22
N ILE A 45 -16.67 5.89 -22.31
CA ILE A 45 -15.85 4.70 -22.58
C ILE A 45 -16.76 3.50 -22.80
N ARG A 46 -16.54 2.77 -23.89
CA ARG A 46 -17.34 1.59 -24.24
C ARG A 46 -17.32 0.59 -23.08
N LYS A 47 -18.50 0.13 -22.67
CA LYS A 47 -18.78 -0.73 -21.48
C LYS A 47 -18.64 -0.05 -20.11
N LEU A 48 -17.90 1.06 -19.98
CA LEU A 48 -17.79 1.80 -18.72
C LEU A 48 -18.79 2.97 -18.60
N ARG A 49 -19.40 3.39 -19.71
CA ARG A 49 -20.37 4.51 -19.79
C ARG A 49 -19.67 5.87 -19.49
N PRO A 50 -20.32 6.96 -19.01
CA PRO A 50 -19.61 8.17 -18.61
C PRO A 50 -18.46 7.83 -17.67
N THR A 51 -17.28 8.30 -18.03
CA THR A 51 -16.03 8.01 -17.32
C THR A 51 -15.19 9.27 -17.34
N LEU A 52 -14.68 9.66 -16.17
CA LEU A 52 -13.60 10.62 -16.10
C LEU A 52 -12.30 9.88 -16.43
N LEU A 53 -11.76 10.16 -17.62
CA LEU A 53 -10.55 9.54 -18.13
C LEU A 53 -9.34 10.43 -17.83
N LEU A 54 -8.38 9.86 -17.11
CA LEU A 54 -7.06 10.44 -16.90
C LEU A 54 -6.04 9.69 -17.75
N ILE A 55 -5.27 10.42 -18.53
CA ILE A 55 -4.14 9.90 -19.31
C ILE A 55 -2.87 10.48 -18.74
N THR A 56 -1.88 9.64 -18.42
CA THR A 56 -0.60 10.10 -17.85
C THR A 56 0.59 9.66 -18.70
N ARG A 57 1.58 10.54 -18.84
CA ARG A 57 2.86 10.30 -19.51
C ARG A 57 4.02 10.81 -18.67
N THR A 58 5.17 10.13 -18.76
CA THR A 58 6.41 10.52 -18.08
C THR A 58 7.16 11.64 -18.80
N SER A 59 6.91 11.79 -20.11
CA SER A 59 7.42 12.86 -20.97
C SER A 59 6.47 13.05 -22.16
N LEU A 60 6.31 14.28 -22.62
CA LEU A 60 5.54 14.60 -23.83
C LEU A 60 6.15 14.01 -25.11
N HIS A 61 7.44 13.67 -25.08
CA HIS A 61 8.15 13.01 -26.18
C HIS A 61 8.19 11.49 -26.05
N ALA A 62 7.70 10.91 -24.95
CA ALA A 62 7.72 9.47 -24.75
C ALA A 62 6.84 8.75 -25.81
N PRO A 63 7.20 7.55 -26.28
CA PRO A 63 6.35 6.82 -27.22
C PRO A 63 4.90 6.66 -26.71
N PRO A 64 3.86 6.77 -27.56
CA PRO A 64 2.46 6.68 -27.14
C PRO A 64 2.12 5.39 -26.34
N LYS A 65 2.83 4.29 -26.62
CA LYS A 65 2.70 3.01 -25.89
C LYS A 65 3.03 3.11 -24.39
N GLN A 66 3.75 4.15 -23.96
CA GLN A 66 4.09 4.38 -22.56
C GLN A 66 3.02 5.19 -21.82
N ALA A 67 1.99 5.70 -22.51
CA ALA A 67 0.87 6.35 -21.85
C ALA A 67 0.10 5.35 -20.99
N ARG A 68 -0.34 5.80 -19.82
CA ARG A 68 -1.25 5.05 -18.94
C ARG A 68 -2.61 5.71 -18.95
N PHE A 69 -3.66 4.89 -18.89
CA PHE A 69 -5.05 5.31 -18.92
C PHE A 69 -5.72 4.87 -17.63
N TRP A 70 -6.42 5.79 -16.98
CA TRP A 70 -7.12 5.58 -15.72
C TRP A 70 -8.56 6.04 -15.89
N GLY A 71 -9.52 5.15 -15.61
CA GLY A 71 -10.94 5.47 -15.66
C GLY A 71 -11.50 5.64 -14.25
N SER A 72 -12.29 6.69 -14.04
CA SER A 72 -13.01 6.93 -12.79
C SER A 72 -14.51 7.12 -13.03
N SER A 73 -15.32 6.55 -12.14
CA SER A 73 -16.76 6.81 -12.05
C SER A 73 -17.09 8.10 -11.28
N PHE A 74 -16.11 8.73 -10.63
CA PHE A 74 -16.26 10.02 -9.97
C PHE A 74 -16.10 11.12 -11.02
N LEU A 75 -17.20 11.47 -11.69
CA LEU A 75 -17.19 12.20 -12.96
C LEU A 75 -16.72 13.67 -12.89
N TYR A 76 -16.80 14.29 -11.71
CA TYR A 76 -16.64 15.74 -11.54
C TYR A 76 -15.49 16.10 -10.61
N GLN A 77 -14.46 15.26 -10.58
CA GLN A 77 -13.24 15.52 -9.83
C GLN A 77 -12.26 16.33 -10.67
N ASP A 78 -11.53 17.22 -10.02
CA ASP A 78 -10.41 17.88 -10.66
C ASP A 78 -9.20 16.93 -10.80
N LEU A 79 -8.23 17.38 -11.59
CA LEU A 79 -7.03 16.61 -11.89
C LEU A 79 -6.23 16.27 -10.62
N ARG A 80 -6.10 17.23 -9.70
CA ARG A 80 -5.29 17.05 -8.49
C ARG A 80 -5.90 15.99 -7.57
N THR A 81 -7.20 16.10 -7.31
CA THR A 81 -7.95 15.17 -6.47
C THR A 81 -7.92 13.75 -7.03
N LEU A 82 -8.04 13.60 -8.36
CA LEU A 82 -7.97 12.29 -8.98
C LEU A 82 -6.57 11.68 -8.89
N VAL A 83 -5.52 12.47 -9.10
CA VAL A 83 -4.12 12.02 -8.94
C VAL A 83 -3.84 11.60 -7.50
N ASP A 84 -4.24 12.41 -6.52
CA ASP A 84 -4.02 12.12 -5.10
C ASP A 84 -4.79 10.84 -4.69
N THR A 85 -6.01 10.65 -5.20
CA THR A 85 -6.79 9.42 -4.98
C THR A 85 -6.10 8.19 -5.58
N LEU A 86 -5.59 8.28 -6.81
CA LEU A 86 -4.90 7.17 -7.47
C LEU A 86 -3.56 6.84 -6.82
N ALA A 87 -2.91 7.82 -6.19
CA ALA A 87 -1.65 7.61 -5.47
C ALA A 87 -1.81 6.71 -4.24
N ILE A 88 -3.00 6.70 -3.61
CA ILE A 88 -3.33 5.78 -2.49
C ILE A 88 -3.14 4.31 -2.89
N ARG A 89 -3.31 3.96 -4.17
CA ARG A 89 -3.11 2.59 -4.67
C ARG A 89 -1.75 2.01 -4.27
N TRP A 90 -0.70 2.85 -4.22
CA TRP A 90 0.62 2.42 -3.79
C TRP A 90 0.62 2.01 -2.31
N GLN A 91 -0.07 2.75 -1.44
CA GLN A 91 -0.21 2.38 -0.03
C GLN A 91 -0.91 1.03 0.13
N VAL A 92 -1.88 0.72 -0.73
CA VAL A 92 -2.53 -0.60 -0.75
C VAL A 92 -1.56 -1.70 -1.18
N GLU A 93 -0.73 -1.46 -2.21
CA GLU A 93 0.32 -2.40 -2.62
C GLU A 93 1.34 -2.63 -1.48
N THR A 94 1.82 -1.56 -0.85
CA THR A 94 2.73 -1.64 0.31
C THR A 94 2.10 -2.39 1.48
N PHE A 95 0.81 -2.16 1.77
CA PHE A 95 0.09 -2.95 2.78
C PHE A 95 0.10 -4.45 2.43
N PHE A 96 -0.19 -4.80 1.18
CA PHE A 96 -0.16 -6.20 0.76
C PHE A 96 1.25 -6.81 0.82
N GLU A 97 2.30 -6.07 0.47
CA GLU A 97 3.68 -6.50 0.65
C GLU A 97 4.01 -6.76 2.13
N TYR A 98 3.67 -5.84 3.04
CA TYR A 98 3.87 -6.07 4.47
C TYR A 98 3.07 -7.26 4.98
N THR A 99 1.79 -7.38 4.66
CA THR A 99 1.00 -8.52 5.14
C THR A 99 1.54 -9.87 4.64
N LYS A 100 2.15 -9.93 3.45
CA LYS A 100 2.78 -11.15 2.92
C LYS A 100 4.14 -11.38 3.55
N ASP A 101 5.11 -10.51 3.26
CA ASP A 101 6.51 -10.76 3.55
C ASP A 101 6.82 -10.57 5.05
N LEU A 102 6.15 -9.63 5.72
CA LEU A 102 6.40 -9.34 7.13
C LEU A 102 5.56 -10.23 8.05
N LEU A 103 4.30 -10.47 7.68
CA LEU A 103 3.31 -11.14 8.53
C LEU A 103 2.94 -12.56 8.08
N GLY A 104 3.44 -13.02 6.93
CA GLY A 104 3.29 -14.40 6.45
C GLY A 104 1.87 -14.74 5.98
N SER A 105 1.11 -13.78 5.47
CA SER A 105 -0.27 -14.04 4.99
C SER A 105 -0.36 -14.98 3.80
N ASP A 106 0.69 -15.11 3.00
CA ASP A 106 0.80 -16.05 1.89
C ASP A 106 1.12 -17.49 2.36
N HIS A 107 1.62 -17.67 3.58
CA HIS A 107 1.79 -18.97 4.22
C HIS A 107 0.52 -19.51 4.88
N TYR A 108 -0.52 -18.67 5.01
CA TYR A 108 -1.77 -19.08 5.63
C TYR A 108 -2.56 -20.04 4.74
N GLN A 109 -2.78 -21.26 5.22
CA GLN A 109 -3.62 -22.24 4.53
C GLN A 109 -5.09 -22.00 4.88
N LEU A 110 -5.90 -21.67 3.88
CA LEU A 110 -7.33 -21.37 4.04
C LEU A 110 -8.09 -22.60 4.57
N MET A 111 -8.37 -22.65 5.87
CA MET A 111 -9.02 -23.82 6.49
C MET A 111 -10.55 -23.71 6.52
N THR A 112 -11.08 -22.64 7.11
CA THR A 112 -12.53 -22.40 7.26
C THR A 112 -12.82 -20.90 7.19
N ALA A 113 -14.07 -20.52 6.90
CA ALA A 113 -14.47 -19.10 6.90
C ALA A 113 -14.17 -18.40 8.23
N GLN A 114 -14.41 -19.06 9.36
CA GLN A 114 -14.12 -18.52 10.68
C GLN A 114 -12.61 -18.36 10.93
N ALA A 115 -11.81 -19.33 10.49
CA ALA A 115 -10.36 -19.24 10.62
C ALA A 115 -9.79 -18.09 9.76
N ILE A 116 -10.30 -17.92 8.53
CA ILE A 116 -9.96 -16.80 7.64
C ILE A 116 -10.28 -15.46 8.32
N MET A 117 -11.48 -15.32 8.88
CA MET A 117 -11.86 -14.09 9.59
C MET A 117 -10.92 -13.79 10.75
N ARG A 118 -10.64 -14.78 11.61
CA ARG A 118 -9.72 -14.62 12.75
C ARG A 118 -8.31 -14.25 12.29
N PHE A 119 -7.81 -14.90 11.25
CA PHE A 119 -6.49 -14.65 10.69
C PHE A 119 -6.38 -13.19 10.21
N TRP A 120 -7.30 -12.74 9.36
CA TRP A 120 -7.27 -11.37 8.84
C TRP A 120 -7.51 -10.32 9.92
N THR A 121 -8.33 -10.61 10.94
CA THR A 121 -8.46 -9.72 12.10
C THR A 121 -7.13 -9.57 12.85
N LEU A 122 -6.41 -10.66 13.10
CA LEU A 122 -5.11 -10.60 13.77
C LEU A 122 -4.06 -9.86 12.93
N ILE A 123 -4.04 -10.08 11.61
CA ILE A 123 -3.19 -9.34 10.68
C ILE A 123 -3.50 -7.83 10.74
N ALA A 124 -4.78 -7.46 10.73
CA ALA A 124 -5.19 -6.06 10.82
C ALA A 124 -4.80 -5.43 12.16
N CYS A 125 -5.02 -6.11 13.28
CA CYS A 125 -4.60 -5.64 14.61
C CYS A 125 -3.08 -5.46 14.70
N LEU A 126 -2.30 -6.41 14.18
CA LEU A 126 -0.85 -6.34 14.19
C LEU A 126 -0.33 -5.21 13.30
N MET A 127 -0.89 -5.02 12.11
CA MET A 127 -0.54 -3.90 11.24
C MET A 127 -0.88 -2.55 11.89
N ALA A 128 -2.06 -2.42 12.50
CA ALA A 128 -2.45 -1.20 13.21
C ALA A 128 -1.48 -0.87 14.34
N PHE A 129 -1.10 -1.88 15.14
CA PHE A 129 -0.09 -1.73 16.19
C PHE A 129 1.27 -1.30 15.63
N LEU A 130 1.76 -1.93 14.56
CA LEU A 130 3.05 -1.56 13.97
C LEU A 130 3.03 -0.14 13.37
N GLU A 131 1.94 0.27 12.75
CA GLU A 131 1.77 1.63 12.23
C GLU A 131 1.71 2.68 13.35
N GLU A 132 1.03 2.39 14.46
CA GLU A 132 1.03 3.26 15.65
C GLU A 132 2.46 3.44 16.20
N GLN A 133 3.18 2.33 16.39
CA GLN A 133 4.57 2.36 16.84
C GLN A 133 5.53 3.07 15.87
N ARG A 134 5.20 3.07 14.57
CA ARG A 134 5.94 3.78 13.52
C ARG A 134 5.62 5.28 13.54
N ALA A 135 4.35 5.64 13.71
CA ALA A 135 3.88 7.02 13.78
C ALA A 135 4.40 7.76 15.02
N ASP A 136 4.58 7.04 16.13
CA ASP A 136 5.18 7.56 17.36
C ASP A 136 6.71 7.75 17.26
N ALA A 137 7.35 7.28 16.20
CA ALA A 137 8.79 7.46 15.99
C ALA A 137 9.08 8.78 15.25
N ASP A 138 10.11 9.51 15.70
CA ASP A 138 10.57 10.76 15.07
C ASP A 138 11.29 10.57 13.70
N ASP A 139 11.25 9.36 13.12
CA ASP A 139 11.89 9.05 11.84
C ASP A 139 10.83 8.78 10.75
N PRO A 140 10.64 9.71 9.80
CA PRO A 140 9.67 9.56 8.72
C PRO A 140 10.06 8.49 7.69
N LEU A 141 11.31 8.02 7.69
CA LEU A 141 11.79 6.95 6.81
C LEU A 141 11.65 5.56 7.42
N LEU A 142 11.26 5.48 8.70
CA LEU A 142 11.11 4.22 9.41
C LEU A 142 9.99 3.39 8.79
N THR A 143 10.26 2.11 8.49
CA THR A 143 9.26 1.17 7.98
C THR A 143 8.62 0.35 9.09
N CYS A 144 7.43 -0.23 8.83
CA CYS A 144 6.82 -1.20 9.75
C CYS A 144 7.71 -2.44 9.97
N GLY A 145 8.56 -2.78 8.99
CA GLY A 145 9.55 -3.83 9.12
C GLY A 145 10.62 -3.51 10.17
N ASP A 146 11.15 -2.29 10.13
CA ASP A 146 12.15 -1.81 11.10
C ASP A 146 11.58 -1.77 12.51
N VAL A 147 10.36 -1.26 12.66
CA VAL A 147 9.63 -1.25 13.95
C VAL A 147 9.48 -2.66 14.51
N ARG A 148 9.03 -3.61 13.69
CA ARG A 148 8.91 -5.01 14.11
C ARG A 148 10.25 -5.59 14.54
N HIS A 149 11.32 -5.34 13.78
CA HIS A 149 12.68 -5.79 14.14
C HIS A 149 13.16 -5.20 15.46
N ARG A 150 12.89 -3.91 15.71
CA ARG A 150 13.20 -3.24 16.97
C ARG A 150 12.48 -3.89 18.15
N ILE A 151 11.16 -4.07 18.04
CA ILE A 151 10.33 -4.69 19.09
C ILE A 151 10.78 -6.13 19.37
N GLN A 152 11.06 -6.91 18.32
CA GLN A 152 11.58 -8.27 18.50
C GLN A 152 12.94 -8.30 19.20
N THR A 153 13.82 -7.36 18.86
CA THR A 153 15.14 -7.24 19.49
C THR A 153 15.00 -6.87 20.97
N GLU A 154 14.14 -5.91 21.27
CA GLU A 154 13.82 -5.51 22.65
C GLU A 154 13.25 -6.67 23.46
N HIS A 155 12.27 -7.40 22.92
CA HIS A 155 11.71 -8.57 23.61
C HIS A 155 12.76 -9.67 23.85
N ARG A 156 13.68 -9.90 22.91
CA ARG A 156 14.79 -10.85 23.11
C ARG A 156 15.73 -10.40 24.23
N LEU A 157 16.09 -9.11 24.27
CA LEU A 157 16.93 -8.56 25.34
C LEU A 157 16.22 -8.61 26.70
N ASN A 158 14.95 -8.26 26.74
CA ASN A 158 14.14 -8.32 27.97
C ASN A 158 14.03 -9.76 28.48
N LEU A 159 13.87 -10.74 27.59
CA LEU A 159 13.90 -12.16 27.96
C LEU A 159 15.27 -12.56 28.54
N LEU A 160 16.38 -12.12 27.93
CA LEU A 160 17.72 -12.39 28.44
C LEU A 160 17.95 -11.78 29.84
N HIS A 161 17.54 -10.52 30.04
CA HIS A 161 17.63 -9.86 31.34
C HIS A 161 16.77 -10.57 32.39
N TRP A 162 15.55 -10.98 32.02
CA TRP A 162 14.67 -11.74 32.89
C TRP A 162 15.29 -13.09 33.27
N LEU A 163 15.81 -13.85 32.29
CA LEU A 163 16.48 -15.14 32.53
C LEU A 163 17.68 -14.97 33.46
N TYR A 164 18.51 -13.95 33.23
CA TYR A 164 19.64 -13.64 34.10
C TYR A 164 19.19 -13.43 35.55
N ALA A 165 18.14 -12.63 35.77
CA ALA A 165 17.58 -12.42 37.10
C ALA A 165 17.01 -13.70 37.75
N GLN A 166 16.38 -14.58 36.96
CA GLN A 166 15.90 -15.87 37.46
C GLN A 166 17.05 -16.78 37.89
N PHE A 167 18.16 -16.81 37.16
CA PHE A 167 19.32 -17.65 37.49
C PHE A 167 20.12 -17.16 38.70
N GLN A 168 20.04 -15.86 39.04
CA GLN A 168 20.60 -15.33 40.29
C GLN A 168 19.71 -15.62 41.51
N SER A 169 18.45 -16.02 41.28
CA SER A 169 17.51 -16.39 42.35
C SER A 169 17.61 -17.88 42.68
N PRO A 170 17.26 -18.34 43.90
CA PRO A 170 17.31 -19.75 44.29
C PRO A 170 16.19 -20.61 43.64
N ARG A 171 15.67 -20.19 42.49
CA ARG A 171 14.56 -20.86 41.79
C ARG A 171 15.08 -22.08 41.05
N ARG A 172 14.30 -23.16 41.07
CA ARG A 172 14.63 -24.41 40.36
C ARG A 172 14.23 -24.27 38.89
N ARG A 173 14.97 -24.95 38.00
CA ARG A 173 14.69 -24.99 36.55
C ARG A 173 13.21 -25.22 36.21
N GLY A 174 12.52 -26.11 36.92
CA GLY A 174 11.09 -26.38 36.71
C GLY A 174 10.20 -25.15 36.88
N GLN A 175 10.47 -24.31 37.88
CA GLN A 175 9.69 -23.09 38.14
C GLN A 175 9.88 -22.04 37.04
N ILE A 176 11.07 -22.00 36.44
CA ILE A 176 11.37 -21.11 35.30
C ILE A 176 10.64 -21.60 34.04
N ALA A 177 10.63 -22.93 33.80
CA ALA A 177 9.91 -23.54 32.69
C ALA A 177 8.39 -23.29 32.79
N ASP A 178 7.80 -23.44 33.98
CA ASP A 178 6.39 -23.16 34.23
C ASP A 178 6.03 -21.70 33.92
N GLN A 179 6.88 -20.74 34.31
CA GLN A 179 6.66 -19.32 34.06
C GLN A 179 6.77 -18.94 32.57
N LEU A 180 7.58 -19.66 31.80
CA LEU A 180 7.66 -19.50 30.35
C LEU A 180 6.58 -20.30 29.61
N ALA A 181 5.68 -20.97 30.33
CA ALA A 181 4.71 -21.91 29.77
C ALA A 181 5.35 -22.96 28.86
N LEU A 182 6.58 -23.38 29.18
CA LEU A 182 7.29 -24.43 28.46
C LEU A 182 6.89 -25.78 29.06
N SER A 183 6.17 -26.60 28.30
CA SER A 183 5.95 -28.00 28.69
C SER A 183 7.24 -28.79 28.53
N ASN A 184 7.69 -29.47 29.60
CA ASN A 184 8.73 -30.49 29.48
C ASN A 184 8.23 -31.54 28.47
N SER A 185 8.89 -31.61 27.32
CA SER A 185 8.75 -32.74 26.38
C SER A 185 9.65 -33.88 26.83
#